data_AF-A0A544QR29-F1
#
_entry.id   AF-A0A544QR29-F1
#
_cell.length_a   1.000
_cell.length_b   1.000
_cell.length_c   1.000
_cell.angle_alpha   90.00
_cell.angle_beta   90.00
_cell.angle_gamma   90.00
#
_symmetry.space_group_name_H-M   'P 1'
#
loop_
_entity.id
_entity.type
_entity.pdbx_description
1 polymer ?
#
loop_
_entity_poly.entity_id
_entity_poly.type
_entity_poly.pdbx_seq_one_letter_code
_entity_poly.pdbx_strand_id
1 'polypeptide(L)'
;MNVVFDQREKREWDLPGVDQTAVHLETGDYTIEGYEDRFAVERKSINDLATSVGSNRDRFEAEIQRAQSMDEFVVIIEGSRHDVENHRYYSNIHPNAVLGTTDKWPLKYSQLDFIWAGDREQAAQECLRLLDRWYFRTLSDFY
;
A
#
# COMPACT_ATOMS: atom_id res chain seq x y z
N MET A 1 -9.41 17.63 0.72
CA MET A 1 -9.51 16.18 0.90
C MET A 1 -9.15 15.91 2.35
N ASN A 2 -9.95 15.14 3.08
CA ASN A 2 -9.59 14.69 4.43
C ASN A 2 -9.06 13.25 4.30
N VAL A 3 -7.87 12.99 4.85
CA VAL A 3 -7.26 11.66 4.83
C VAL A 3 -7.57 10.97 6.14
N VAL A 4 -7.97 9.71 6.07
CA VAL A 4 -8.11 8.86 7.24
C VAL A 4 -7.08 7.75 7.21
N PHE A 5 -6.55 7.39 8.37
CA PHE A 5 -5.58 6.32 8.50
C PHE A 5 -5.98 5.34 9.60
N ASP A 6 -5.55 4.09 9.47
CA ASP A 6 -5.88 3.06 10.45
C ASP A 6 -5.17 3.32 11.78
N GLN A 7 -5.94 3.41 12.86
CA GLN A 7 -5.47 3.68 14.21
C GLN A 7 -4.50 2.62 14.77
N ARG A 8 -4.38 1.45 14.14
CA ARG A 8 -3.40 0.40 14.50
C ARG A 8 -2.02 0.68 13.89
N GLU A 9 -1.91 1.56 12.90
CA GLU A 9 -0.64 1.94 12.28
C GLU A 9 0.18 2.80 13.25
N LYS A 10 1.28 2.24 13.78
CA LYS A 10 2.11 2.89 14.81
C LYS A 10 3.19 3.81 14.25
N ARG A 11 3.44 3.72 12.94
CA ARG A 11 4.43 4.53 12.24
C ARG A 11 3.72 5.20 11.08
N GLU A 12 2.73 6.00 11.44
CA GLU A 12 1.94 6.79 10.51
C GLU A 12 2.80 7.78 9.73
N TRP A 13 2.51 7.96 8.44
CA TRP A 13 3.15 8.95 7.61
C TRP A 13 2.59 10.33 7.95
N ASP A 14 3.48 11.32 7.94
CA ASP A 14 3.09 12.72 7.95
C ASP A 14 2.78 13.14 6.51
N LEU A 15 1.54 13.54 6.25
CA LEU A 15 1.06 13.94 4.93
C LEU A 15 0.78 15.45 4.98
N PRO A 16 1.75 16.30 4.63
CA PRO A 16 1.63 17.74 4.79
C PRO A 16 0.59 18.33 3.83
N GLY A 17 -0.19 19.30 4.32
CA GLY A 17 -1.17 20.03 3.52
C GLY A 17 -2.55 19.40 3.43
N VAL A 18 -2.77 18.27 4.11
CA VAL A 18 -4.08 17.64 4.29
C VAL A 18 -4.37 17.39 5.76
N ASP A 19 -5.64 17.39 6.13
CA ASP A 19 -6.05 16.94 7.45
C ASP A 19 -5.95 15.40 7.50
N GLN A 20 -5.52 14.88 8.66
CA GLN A 20 -5.36 13.44 8.90
C GLN A 20 -6.10 13.03 10.17
N THR A 21 -6.94 12.00 10.08
CA THR A 21 -7.73 11.49 11.21
C THR A 21 -7.52 9.99 11.40
N ALA A 22 -7.21 9.56 12.63
CA ALA A 22 -7.11 8.15 12.98
C ALA A 22 -8.51 7.53 13.11
N VAL A 23 -8.76 6.43 12.39
CA VAL A 23 -10.03 5.69 12.41
C VAL A 23 -9.78 4.17 12.41
N HIS A 24 -10.83 3.36 12.52
CA HIS A 24 -10.70 1.94 12.22
C HIS A 24 -10.95 1.69 10.73
N LEU A 25 -9.98 1.13 10.01
CA LEU A 25 -10.15 0.71 8.62
C LEU A 25 -10.26 -0.82 8.54
N GLU A 26 -11.17 -1.31 7.74
CA GLU A 26 -11.28 -2.76 7.49
C GLU A 26 -10.14 -3.26 6.59
N THR A 27 -9.66 -2.41 5.67
CA THR A 27 -8.63 -2.74 4.67
C THR A 27 -7.71 -1.54 4.43
N GLY A 28 -6.41 -1.80 4.36
CA GLY A 28 -5.36 -0.79 4.16
C GLY A 28 -5.08 0.07 5.39
N ASP A 29 -4.08 0.92 5.25
CA ASP A 29 -3.60 1.82 6.31
C ASP A 29 -4.02 3.28 6.08
N TYR A 30 -4.25 3.69 4.83
CA TYR A 30 -4.68 5.05 4.48
C TYR A 30 -5.77 5.03 3.41
N THR A 31 -6.68 5.99 3.50
CA THR A 31 -7.69 6.25 2.47
C THR A 31 -8.23 7.68 2.64
N ILE A 32 -9.28 8.02 1.90
CA ILE A 32 -9.96 9.32 1.93
C ILE A 32 -11.28 9.14 2.67
N GLU A 33 -11.59 10.08 3.55
CA GLU A 33 -12.87 10.07 4.29
C GLU A 33 -14.06 9.99 3.31
N GLY A 34 -14.95 9.03 3.55
CA GLY A 34 -16.12 8.72 2.72
C GLY A 34 -15.86 7.81 1.52
N TYR A 35 -14.64 7.30 1.36
CA TYR A 35 -14.24 6.36 0.30
C TYR A 35 -13.50 5.12 0.85
N GLU A 36 -13.73 4.77 2.12
CA GLU A 36 -13.02 3.72 2.84
C GLU A 36 -13.20 2.32 2.23
N ASP A 37 -14.29 2.10 1.52
CA ASP A 37 -14.64 0.86 0.83
C ASP A 37 -14.26 0.87 -0.67
N ARG A 38 -13.71 1.98 -1.18
CA ARG A 38 -13.42 2.17 -2.62
C ARG A 38 -11.95 2.33 -2.94
N PHE A 39 -11.16 2.89 -2.03
CA PHE A 39 -9.73 3.09 -2.23
C PHE A 39 -8.98 2.82 -0.95
N ALA A 40 -7.81 2.19 -1.04
CA ALA A 40 -6.94 2.07 0.11
C ALA A 40 -5.47 1.97 -0.29
N VAL A 41 -4.62 2.51 0.58
CA VAL A 41 -3.16 2.39 0.50
C VAL A 41 -2.69 1.59 1.71
N GLU A 42 -1.89 0.56 1.45
CA GLU A 42 -1.20 -0.24 2.46
C GLU A 42 0.26 0.19 2.52
N ARG A 43 0.73 0.49 3.74
CA ARG A 43 2.14 0.78 4.00
C ARG A 43 2.88 -0.53 4.28
N LYS A 44 4.03 -0.72 3.64
CA LYS A 44 4.85 -1.91 3.92
C LYS A 44 6.34 -1.60 3.92
N SER A 45 7.07 -2.03 4.95
CA SER A 45 8.53 -2.06 4.86
C SER A 45 9.00 -3.26 4.02
N ILE A 46 10.26 -3.27 3.57
CA ILE A 46 10.82 -4.44 2.87
C ILE A 46 10.74 -5.70 3.75
N ASN A 47 11.01 -5.57 5.04
CA ASN A 47 10.96 -6.70 5.98
C ASN A 47 9.54 -7.26 6.11
N ASP A 48 8.55 -6.37 6.20
CA ASP A 48 7.15 -6.77 6.27
C ASP A 48 6.69 -7.39 4.96
N LEU A 49 7.11 -6.84 3.81
CA LEU A 49 6.82 -7.40 2.49
C LEU A 49 7.41 -8.81 2.33
N ALA A 50 8.70 -8.99 2.65
CA ALA A 50 9.37 -10.27 2.54
C ALA A 50 8.74 -11.35 3.44
N THR A 51 8.26 -10.94 4.62
CA THR A 51 7.48 -11.81 5.52
C THR A 51 6.09 -12.11 4.93
N SER A 52 5.41 -11.08 4.41
CA SER A 52 4.07 -11.15 3.85
C SER A 52 4.00 -12.01 2.60
N VAL A 53 5.02 -12.03 1.73
CA VAL A 53 5.05 -12.90 0.55
C VAL A 53 5.68 -14.27 0.80
N GLY A 54 6.26 -14.45 1.99
CA GLY A 54 6.91 -15.68 2.47
C GLY A 54 6.05 -16.41 3.50
N SER A 55 6.43 -16.32 4.78
CA SER A 55 5.79 -17.09 5.84
C SER A 55 4.32 -16.70 6.10
N ASN A 56 3.93 -15.47 5.77
CA ASN A 56 2.56 -14.96 5.97
C ASN A 56 1.79 -14.82 4.65
N ARG A 57 2.20 -15.54 3.59
CA ARG A 57 1.63 -15.43 2.24
C ARG A 57 0.11 -15.56 2.19
N ASP A 58 -0.43 -16.59 2.82
CA ASP A 58 -1.86 -16.87 2.76
C ASP A 58 -2.68 -15.74 3.40
N ARG A 59 -2.17 -15.16 4.49
CA ARG A 59 -2.82 -14.01 5.15
C ARG A 59 -2.82 -12.78 4.26
N PHE A 60 -1.67 -12.45 3.66
CA PHE A 60 -1.55 -11.28 2.81
C PHE A 60 -2.36 -11.42 1.52
N GLU A 61 -2.38 -12.62 0.93
CA GLU A 61 -3.22 -12.91 -0.23
C GLU A 61 -4.72 -12.79 0.10
N ALA A 62 -5.15 -13.20 1.30
CA ALA A 62 -6.52 -13.01 1.76
C ALA A 62 -6.89 -11.53 1.97
N GLU A 63 -5.95 -10.70 2.42
CA GLU A 63 -6.12 -9.24 2.50
C GLU A 63 -6.33 -8.64 1.11
N ILE A 64 -5.48 -9.00 0.14
CA ILE A 64 -5.61 -8.57 -1.27
C ILE A 64 -6.92 -9.04 -1.89
N GLN A 65 -7.35 -10.27 -1.62
CA GLN A 65 -8.61 -10.81 -2.12
C GLN A 65 -9.82 -10.00 -1.63
N ARG A 66 -9.83 -9.57 -0.36
CA ARG A 66 -10.87 -8.66 0.14
C ARG A 66 -10.82 -7.31 -0.55
N ALA A 67 -9.62 -6.78 -0.80
CA ALA A 67 -9.45 -5.52 -1.50
C ALA A 67 -9.90 -5.54 -2.98
N GLN A 68 -10.18 -6.71 -3.57
CA GLN A 68 -10.66 -6.78 -4.97
C GLN A 68 -12.08 -6.22 -5.16
N SER A 69 -12.85 -5.97 -4.09
CA SER A 69 -14.13 -5.24 -4.19
C SER A 69 -13.97 -3.73 -4.26
N MET A 70 -12.77 -3.20 -4.03
CA MET A 70 -12.46 -1.77 -4.14
C MET A 70 -12.23 -1.38 -5.61
N ASP A 71 -12.10 -0.08 -5.87
CA ASP A 71 -11.70 0.40 -7.19
C ASP A 71 -10.18 0.29 -7.38
N GLU A 72 -9.40 0.55 -6.33
CA GLU A 72 -7.94 0.50 -6.37
C GLU A 72 -7.37 0.25 -4.95
N PHE A 73 -6.37 -0.63 -4.86
CA PHE A 73 -5.64 -0.97 -3.64
C PHE A 73 -4.15 -0.97 -3.92
N VAL A 74 -3.40 -0.10 -3.26
CA VAL A 74 -1.98 0.08 -3.58
C VAL A 74 -1.12 -0.21 -2.36
N VAL A 75 -0.14 -1.09 -2.53
CA VAL A 75 0.87 -1.35 -1.50
C VAL A 75 2.09 -0.49 -1.80
N ILE A 76 2.33 0.53 -0.98
CA ILE A 76 3.52 1.38 -1.06
C ILE A 76 4.60 0.78 -0.16
N ILE A 77 5.74 0.48 -0.78
CA ILE A 77 6.87 -0.17 -0.14
C ILE A 77 7.91 0.88 0.23
N GLU A 78 8.23 0.99 1.53
CA GLU A 78 9.38 1.74 2.06
C GLU A 78 10.66 0.97 1.74
N GLY A 79 11.04 0.98 0.46
CA GLY A 79 12.20 0.27 -0.07
C GLY A 79 12.32 0.40 -1.58
N SER A 80 13.47 0.01 -2.12
CA SER A 80 13.67 -0.15 -3.56
C SER A 80 13.74 -1.62 -3.98
N ARG A 81 13.50 -1.88 -5.27
CA ARG A 81 13.78 -3.19 -5.87
C ARG A 81 15.25 -3.59 -5.67
N HIS A 82 16.17 -2.62 -5.77
CA HIS A 82 17.60 -2.84 -5.61
C HIS A 82 17.96 -3.34 -4.20
N ASP A 83 17.28 -2.82 -3.17
CA ASP A 83 17.47 -3.32 -1.81
C ASP A 83 17.06 -4.80 -1.70
N VAL A 84 15.99 -5.21 -2.38
CA VAL A 84 15.54 -6.60 -2.41
C VAL A 84 16.52 -7.48 -3.19
N GLU A 85 16.98 -7.04 -4.36
CA GLU A 85 17.99 -7.74 -5.17
C GLU A 85 19.26 -8.05 -4.38
N ASN A 86 19.68 -7.10 -3.54
CA ASN A 86 20.85 -7.24 -2.65
C ASN A 86 20.51 -7.87 -1.28
N HIS A 87 19.31 -8.44 -1.13
CA HIS A 87 18.86 -9.14 0.07
C HIS A 87 18.94 -8.29 1.36
N ARG A 88 18.59 -7.00 1.28
CA ARG A 88 18.61 -6.06 2.42
C ARG A 88 17.33 -6.17 3.26
N TYR A 89 17.05 -7.36 3.77
CA TYR A 89 15.93 -7.67 4.67
C TYR A 89 16.25 -8.94 5.48
N TYR A 90 15.47 -9.22 6.53
CA TYR A 90 15.79 -10.27 7.50
C TYR A 90 15.29 -11.68 7.13
N SER A 91 14.26 -11.78 6.28
CA SER A 91 13.68 -13.07 5.87
C SER A 91 14.62 -13.85 4.95
N ASN A 92 14.63 -15.18 5.06
CA ASN A 92 15.40 -16.06 4.17
C ASN A 92 14.75 -16.28 2.79
N ILE A 93 13.59 -15.65 2.50
CA ILE A 93 12.95 -15.75 1.19
C ILE A 93 13.91 -15.25 0.10
N HIS A 94 13.99 -15.94 -1.03
CA HIS A 94 14.87 -15.53 -2.11
C HIS A 94 14.37 -14.22 -2.77
N PRO A 95 15.24 -13.26 -3.14
CA PRO A 95 14.86 -12.01 -3.80
C PRO A 95 13.91 -12.17 -4.98
N ASN A 96 14.18 -13.13 -5.88
CA ASN A 96 13.32 -13.45 -7.01
C ASN A 96 11.88 -13.83 -6.64
N ALA A 97 11.66 -14.41 -5.45
CA ALA A 97 10.31 -14.74 -5.00
C ALA A 97 9.55 -13.49 -4.53
N VAL A 98 10.24 -12.54 -3.89
CA VAL A 98 9.67 -11.23 -3.51
C VAL A 98 9.32 -10.43 -4.77
N LEU A 99 10.31 -10.15 -5.61
CA LEU A 99 10.14 -9.38 -6.85
C LEU A 99 9.16 -10.05 -7.80
N GLY A 100 9.27 -11.38 -7.97
CA GLY A 100 8.35 -12.14 -8.80
C GLY A 100 6.92 -12.12 -8.28
N THR A 101 6.71 -11.99 -6.96
CA THR A 101 5.37 -11.82 -6.40
C THR A 101 4.83 -10.44 -6.70
N THR A 102 5.60 -9.38 -6.42
CA THR A 102 5.17 -8.00 -6.69
C THR A 102 4.92 -7.72 -8.17
N ASP A 103 5.64 -8.40 -9.07
CA ASP A 103 5.45 -8.23 -10.52
C ASP A 103 4.24 -9.01 -11.06
N LYS A 104 3.93 -10.17 -10.48
CA LYS A 104 2.87 -11.07 -11.00
C LYS A 104 1.52 -10.86 -10.35
N TRP A 105 1.48 -10.42 -9.11
CA TRP A 105 0.22 -10.28 -8.38
C TRP A 105 -0.70 -9.21 -8.96
N PRO A 106 -0.24 -8.04 -9.43
CA PRO A 106 -1.08 -7.10 -10.17
C PRO A 106 -1.71 -7.70 -11.44
N LEU A 107 -1.07 -8.70 -12.07
CA LEU A 107 -1.64 -9.41 -13.23
C LEU A 107 -2.74 -10.40 -12.84
N LYS A 108 -2.75 -10.86 -11.58
CA LYS A 108 -3.74 -11.78 -11.01
C LYS A 108 -4.89 -11.04 -10.34
N TYR A 109 -4.59 -9.90 -9.73
CA TYR A 109 -5.46 -9.11 -8.87
C TYR A 109 -5.55 -7.69 -9.45
N SER A 110 -6.58 -7.43 -10.26
CA SER A 110 -6.67 -6.22 -11.10
C SER A 110 -6.70 -4.92 -10.31
N GLN A 111 -7.22 -4.95 -9.08
CA GLN A 111 -7.30 -3.78 -8.21
C GLN A 111 -5.97 -3.49 -7.50
N LEU A 112 -5.01 -4.43 -7.51
CA LEU A 112 -3.77 -4.34 -6.76
C LEU A 112 -2.65 -3.71 -7.59
N ASP A 113 -1.92 -2.77 -7.00
CA ASP A 113 -0.61 -2.32 -7.49
C ASP A 113 0.44 -2.27 -6.38
N PHE A 114 1.72 -2.33 -6.75
CA PHE A 114 2.87 -2.17 -5.85
C PHE A 114 3.73 -1.01 -6.29
N ILE A 115 3.98 -0.07 -5.38
CA ILE A 115 4.87 1.06 -5.62
C ILE A 115 6.11 0.93 -4.75
N TRP A 116 7.29 0.94 -5.38
CA TRP A 116 8.59 0.98 -4.70
C TRP A 116 8.98 2.43 -4.47
N ALA A 117 8.88 2.90 -3.23
CA ALA A 117 9.06 4.31 -2.92
C ALA A 117 10.44 4.66 -2.35
N GLY A 118 11.38 3.71 -2.25
CA GLY A 118 12.73 4.00 -1.76
C GLY A 118 12.77 4.09 -0.25
N ASP A 119 12.56 5.26 0.33
CA ASP A 119 12.53 5.45 1.78
C ASP A 119 11.17 5.89 2.32
N ARG A 120 11.09 6.10 3.63
CA ARG A 120 9.87 6.47 4.33
C ARG A 120 9.33 7.85 3.92
N GLU A 121 10.21 8.82 3.71
CA GLU A 121 9.79 10.18 3.34
C GLU A 121 9.22 10.17 1.92
N GLN A 122 9.90 9.48 1.01
CA GLN A 122 9.44 9.29 -0.36
C GLN A 122 8.13 8.48 -0.42
N ALA A 123 7.96 7.47 0.43
CA ALA A 123 6.71 6.72 0.55
C ALA A 123 5.53 7.58 1.02
N ALA A 124 5.74 8.46 2.00
CA ALA A 124 4.72 9.41 2.45
C ALA A 124 4.32 10.38 1.33
N GLN A 125 5.29 10.94 0.60
CA GLN A 125 5.01 11.81 -0.54
C GLN A 125 4.24 11.08 -1.65
N GLU A 126 4.57 9.82 -1.90
CA GLU A 126 3.89 9.02 -2.91
C GLU A 126 2.47 8.66 -2.50
N CYS A 127 2.24 8.36 -1.21
CA CYS A 127 0.91 8.18 -0.64
C CYS A 127 0.04 9.42 -0.88
N LEU A 128 0.56 10.61 -0.55
CA LEU A 128 -0.16 11.88 -0.76
C LEU A 128 -0.50 12.10 -2.24
N ARG A 129 0.47 11.93 -3.15
CA ARG A 129 0.22 12.07 -4.60
C ARG A 129 -0.85 11.10 -5.09
N LEU A 130 -0.82 9.87 -4.59
CA LEU A 130 -1.73 8.83 -4.97
C LEU A 130 -3.16 9.13 -4.49
N LEU A 131 -3.32 9.54 -3.22
CA LEU A 131 -4.59 9.98 -2.66
C LEU A 131 -5.18 11.15 -3.46
N ASP A 132 -4.38 12.19 -3.72
CA ASP A 132 -4.81 13.35 -4.50
C ASP A 132 -5.24 12.94 -5.92
N ARG A 133 -4.41 12.16 -6.61
CA ARG A 133 -4.69 11.68 -7.98
C ARG A 133 -6.00 10.91 -8.02
N TRP A 134 -6.18 9.97 -7.09
CA TRP A 134 -7.38 9.15 -7.03
C TRP A 134 -8.61 10.03 -6.76
N TYR A 135 -8.53 10.93 -5.79
CA TYR A 135 -9.62 11.84 -5.44
C TYR A 135 -10.08 12.69 -6.62
N PHE A 136 -9.14 13.33 -7.33
CA PHE A 136 -9.48 14.17 -8.48
C PHE A 136 -10.08 13.39 -9.64
N ARG A 137 -9.57 12.18 -9.93
CA ARG A 137 -10.14 11.31 -10.96
C ARG A 137 -11.58 10.92 -10.60
N THR A 138 -11.80 10.51 -9.36
CA THR A 138 -13.13 10.16 -8.86
C THR A 138 -14.10 11.33 -8.95
N LEU A 139 -13.67 12.55 -8.58
CA LEU A 139 -14.50 13.75 -8.75
C LEU A 139 -14.80 14.05 -10.22
N SER A 140 -13.84 13.87 -11.14
CA SER A 140 -14.08 14.11 -12.56
C SER A 140 -15.06 13.11 -13.18
N ASP A 141 -15.12 11.87 -12.70
CA ASP A 141 -16.05 10.87 -13.21
C ASP A 141 -17.52 11.18 -12.83
N PHE A 142 -17.74 12.07 -11.86
CA PHE A 142 -19.07 12.54 -11.46
C PHE A 142 -19.57 13.77 -12.25
N TYR A 143 -18.73 14.40 -13.08
CA TYR A 143 -19.08 15.58 -13.89
C TYR A 143 -18.98 15.29 -15.39
#